data_AF-A0A0W0XLI0-F1
#
_entry.id   AF-A0A0W0XLI0-F1
#
_cell.length_a   1.000
_cell.length_b   1.000
_cell.length_c   1.000
_cell.angle_alpha   90.00
_cell.angle_beta   90.00
_cell.angle_gamma   90.00
#
_symmetry.space_group_name_H-M   'P 1'
#
loop_
_entity.id
_entity.type
_entity.pdbx_description
1 polymer ?
#
loop_
_entity_poly.entity_id
_entity_poly.type
_entity_poly.pdbx_seq_one_letter_code
_entity_poly.pdbx_strand_id
1 'polypeptide(L)'
;MIYFCGARNSGNDFLNGYDINDPSIKTIFVEGCHHSEVCNSILFPDLKSFAERFVHTLFENRGEYLGLKHVDLARLKLGINTHEEYSYTHNGEPVTRKKTTVTAEDAREDITSISLAGFNRGALTAFEVAPLLENLAPKLEIDIIANQPVSGNAYQLPGSQAVNIADCSHCNNIRHVSVIIEAYAESLAIPDADEPYHRVFFTQITPLLPDKAIKNLIVIPRESHQVRENSADGEEHLNMELAKSLRKRGFLTQEIVVRKTLTCRRAASFLYQQLNPSIPPLTNSDLSNYFGIKKEPVQYKAHGNTGLRKGYELHHEESLIDWWERQDKKVSHYSTLLTQLLVKNLKSMDLSNPDALKELYKETDTWLILKTNFASSRYAMVEALRHHIGMKLIALGVEPKELATIVWENMHETNYFLSEWNKTVKNANYFRTKQTRDLEEAIHDYAGELPTRENAEKLLGILDQWLHQENAQSNKRFDLVIIIREQLEEAVRAAHGVLE
;
A
#
# COMPACT_ATOMS: atom_id res chain seq x y z
N MET A 1 6.89 -24.43 -6.85
CA MET A 1 6.31 -23.11 -6.56
C MET A 1 7.37 -22.06 -6.76
N ILE A 2 7.05 -20.95 -7.41
CA ILE A 2 7.95 -19.81 -7.59
C ILE A 2 7.21 -18.57 -7.09
N TYR A 3 7.80 -17.87 -6.13
CA TYR A 3 7.26 -16.61 -5.61
C TYR A 3 8.15 -15.45 -6.03
N PHE A 4 7.59 -14.53 -6.80
CA PHE A 4 8.23 -13.29 -7.18
C PHE A 4 7.82 -12.18 -6.20
N CYS A 5 8.79 -11.71 -5.40
CA CYS A 5 8.55 -10.64 -4.45
C CYS A 5 8.24 -9.32 -5.17
N GLY A 6 7.32 -8.54 -4.60
CA GLY A 6 7.17 -7.13 -4.98
C GLY A 6 8.39 -6.30 -4.61
N ALA A 7 8.49 -5.06 -5.11
CA ALA A 7 9.57 -4.19 -4.67
C ALA A 7 9.50 -4.01 -3.15
N ARG A 8 10.62 -4.25 -2.48
CA ARG A 8 10.77 -4.16 -1.02
C ARG A 8 9.91 -5.15 -0.20
N ASN A 9 9.25 -6.13 -0.82
CA ASN A 9 8.61 -7.23 -0.10
C ASN A 9 9.68 -8.26 0.31
N SER A 10 9.63 -8.74 1.56
CA SER A 10 10.58 -9.73 2.11
C SER A 10 10.25 -11.17 1.75
N GLY A 11 9.02 -11.44 1.30
CA GLY A 11 8.49 -12.78 1.05
C GLY A 11 8.22 -13.60 2.30
N ASN A 12 8.33 -13.03 3.50
CA ASN A 12 8.19 -13.76 4.76
C ASN A 12 6.76 -14.26 5.01
N ASP A 13 5.78 -13.47 4.60
CA ASP A 13 4.37 -13.78 4.79
C ASP A 13 3.83 -14.77 3.76
N PHE A 14 4.53 -14.94 2.62
CA PHE A 14 4.24 -16.00 1.65
C PHE A 14 4.48 -17.37 2.29
N LEU A 15 3.49 -18.25 2.25
CA LEU A 15 3.48 -19.56 2.93
C LEU A 15 3.57 -19.47 4.47
N ASN A 16 3.34 -18.32 5.09
CA ASN A 16 3.28 -18.26 6.56
C ASN A 16 2.12 -19.14 7.09
N GLY A 17 2.41 -20.02 8.04
CA GLY A 17 1.45 -21.01 8.57
C GLY A 17 1.09 -22.15 7.60
N TYR A 18 1.89 -22.40 6.56
CA TYR A 18 1.79 -23.62 5.74
C TYR A 18 2.82 -24.63 6.20
N ASP A 19 2.36 -25.86 6.43
CA ASP A 19 3.24 -27.00 6.68
C ASP A 19 3.28 -27.82 5.38
N ILE A 20 3.98 -27.30 4.37
CA ILE A 20 4.21 -28.01 3.11
C ILE A 20 5.46 -28.87 3.32
N ASN A 21 5.24 -30.06 3.88
CA ASN A 21 6.29 -31.04 4.14
C ASN A 21 6.44 -32.07 3.03
N ASP A 22 5.76 -31.88 1.89
CA ASP A 22 5.88 -32.78 0.75
C ASP A 22 7.23 -32.55 0.05
N PRO A 23 8.15 -33.53 0.04
CA PRO A 23 9.46 -33.40 -0.59
C PRO A 23 9.37 -33.21 -2.11
N SER A 24 8.23 -33.51 -2.76
CA SER A 24 8.04 -33.24 -4.19
C SER A 24 7.72 -31.76 -4.48
N ILE A 25 7.48 -30.93 -3.45
CA ILE A 25 7.24 -29.51 -3.62
C ILE A 25 8.51 -28.72 -3.31
N LYS A 26 9.04 -28.08 -4.35
CA LYS A 26 10.13 -27.11 -4.23
C LYS A 26 9.62 -25.69 -4.33
N THR A 27 10.21 -24.79 -3.55
CA THR A 27 9.86 -23.37 -3.52
C THR A 27 11.07 -22.55 -3.91
N ILE A 28 10.92 -21.67 -4.89
CA ILE A 28 11.92 -20.68 -5.29
C ILE A 28 11.42 -19.31 -4.89
N PHE A 29 12.22 -18.57 -4.14
CA PHE A 29 11.97 -17.18 -3.77
C PHE A 29 12.84 -16.26 -4.60
N VAL A 30 12.21 -15.37 -5.37
CA VAL A 30 12.88 -14.40 -6.23
C VAL A 30 12.70 -13.00 -5.63
N GLU A 31 13.82 -12.30 -5.46
CA GLU A 31 13.86 -10.94 -4.93
C GLU A 31 13.06 -9.94 -5.79
N GLY A 32 12.68 -8.81 -5.19
CA GLY A 32 11.93 -7.78 -5.91
C GLY A 32 12.78 -7.03 -6.94
N CYS A 33 12.15 -6.37 -7.92
CA CYS A 33 12.79 -5.71 -9.07
C CYS A 33 13.93 -4.72 -8.74
N HIS A 34 13.92 -4.11 -7.55
CA HIS A 34 14.99 -3.27 -7.02
C HIS A 34 16.35 -3.97 -6.85
N HIS A 35 16.35 -5.29 -6.72
CA HIS A 35 17.57 -6.07 -6.53
C HIS A 35 18.42 -6.05 -7.81
N SER A 36 19.74 -5.93 -7.64
CA SER A 36 20.71 -5.74 -8.74
C SER A 36 20.69 -6.91 -9.73
N GLU A 37 20.41 -8.12 -9.24
CA GLU A 37 20.33 -9.34 -10.06
C GLU A 37 18.97 -9.57 -10.74
N VAL A 38 17.96 -8.74 -10.43
CA VAL A 38 16.60 -8.87 -10.98
C VAL A 38 16.38 -7.83 -12.08
N CYS A 39 16.02 -6.60 -11.73
CA CYS A 39 15.91 -5.50 -12.70
C CYS A 39 16.82 -4.31 -12.37
N ASN A 40 17.44 -4.29 -11.18
CA ASN A 40 18.21 -3.16 -10.67
C ASN A 40 17.48 -1.81 -10.77
N SER A 41 16.14 -1.82 -10.65
CA SER A 41 15.32 -0.63 -10.89
C SER A 41 13.99 -0.71 -10.14
N ILE A 42 13.65 0.37 -9.43
CA ILE A 42 12.35 0.53 -8.76
C ILE A 42 11.35 1.23 -9.67
N LEU A 43 11.81 2.25 -10.40
CA LEU A 43 10.96 3.20 -11.12
C LEU A 43 10.58 2.71 -12.53
N PHE A 44 11.50 2.03 -13.21
CA PHE A 44 11.31 1.54 -14.58
C PHE A 44 11.93 0.13 -14.71
N PRO A 45 11.32 -0.90 -14.11
CA PRO A 45 11.86 -2.25 -14.18
C PRO A 45 11.57 -2.89 -15.54
N ASP A 46 12.58 -3.50 -16.15
CA ASP A 46 12.42 -4.33 -17.33
C ASP A 46 12.09 -5.77 -16.92
N LEU A 47 10.82 -6.01 -16.62
CA LEU A 47 10.32 -7.31 -16.16
C LEU A 47 10.37 -8.37 -17.26
N LYS A 48 10.23 -7.97 -18.53
CA LYS A 48 10.26 -8.87 -19.68
C LYS A 48 11.67 -9.42 -19.90
N SER A 49 12.67 -8.55 -19.97
CA SER A 49 14.08 -8.99 -20.09
C SER A 49 14.52 -9.82 -18.88
N PHE A 50 13.99 -9.51 -17.69
CA PHE A 50 14.22 -10.36 -16.52
C PHE A 50 13.58 -11.73 -16.68
N ALA A 51 12.31 -11.83 -17.11
CA ALA A 51 11.62 -13.10 -17.30
C ALA A 51 12.33 -13.99 -18.34
N GLU A 52 12.78 -13.43 -19.46
CA GLU A 52 13.58 -14.12 -20.48
C GLU A 52 14.88 -14.68 -19.89
N ARG A 53 15.64 -13.83 -19.19
CA ARG A 53 16.87 -14.26 -18.50
C ARG A 53 16.58 -15.35 -17.46
N PHE A 54 15.54 -15.16 -16.65
CA PHE A 54 15.16 -16.10 -15.61
C PHE A 54 14.84 -17.48 -16.18
N VAL A 55 13.94 -17.57 -17.17
CA VAL A 55 13.53 -18.86 -17.76
C VAL A 55 14.69 -19.53 -18.48
N HIS A 56 15.43 -18.80 -19.31
CA HIS A 56 16.51 -19.38 -20.09
C HIS A 56 17.74 -19.76 -19.27
N THR A 57 18.01 -19.08 -18.15
CA THR A 57 19.13 -19.45 -17.27
C THR A 57 18.75 -20.58 -16.32
N LEU A 58 17.53 -20.59 -15.79
CA LEU A 58 17.13 -21.54 -14.76
C LEU A 58 16.69 -22.90 -15.32
N PHE A 59 15.95 -22.89 -16.43
CA PHE A 59 15.27 -24.09 -16.93
C PHE A 59 15.79 -24.58 -18.27
N GLU A 60 15.68 -25.89 -18.48
CA GLU A 60 15.92 -26.58 -19.75
C GLU A 60 14.74 -27.46 -20.13
N ASN A 61 14.56 -27.64 -21.43
CA ASN A 61 13.63 -28.61 -21.98
C ASN A 61 14.32 -30.00 -22.02
N ARG A 62 13.67 -31.01 -21.45
CA ARG A 62 14.08 -32.43 -21.45
C ARG A 62 13.08 -33.30 -22.23
N GLY A 63 12.72 -32.87 -23.43
CA GLY A 63 11.71 -33.51 -24.26
C GLY A 63 10.29 -33.11 -23.84
N GLU A 64 9.58 -34.01 -23.15
CA GLU A 64 8.22 -33.73 -22.68
C GLU A 64 8.16 -32.98 -21.35
N TYR A 65 9.29 -32.93 -20.64
CA TYR A 65 9.40 -32.39 -19.30
C TYR A 65 10.33 -31.18 -19.23
N LEU A 66 10.17 -30.39 -18.17
CA LEU A 66 11.04 -29.27 -17.85
C LEU A 66 12.04 -29.69 -16.77
N GLY A 67 13.32 -29.34 -16.89
CA GLY A 67 14.34 -29.59 -15.86
C GLY A 67 15.02 -28.31 -15.40
N LEU A 68 15.78 -28.39 -14.29
CA LEU A 68 16.69 -27.32 -13.88
C LEU A 68 18.04 -27.46 -14.59
N LYS A 69 18.56 -26.37 -15.17
CA LYS A 69 19.87 -26.35 -15.84
C LYS A 69 21.04 -26.46 -14.87
N HIS A 70 20.89 -25.88 -13.68
CA HIS A 70 21.98 -25.70 -12.75
C HIS A 70 21.59 -26.10 -11.32
N VAL A 71 22.53 -26.77 -10.65
CA VAL A 71 22.41 -27.19 -9.24
C VAL A 71 22.71 -26.07 -8.25
N ASP A 72 23.48 -25.06 -8.66
CA ASP A 72 23.88 -23.93 -7.83
C ASP A 72 23.09 -22.68 -8.24
N LEU A 73 21.92 -22.51 -7.64
CA LEU A 73 21.03 -21.39 -7.91
C LEU A 73 21.64 -20.03 -7.54
N ALA A 74 22.57 -20.00 -6.58
CA ALA A 74 23.21 -18.76 -6.14
C ALA A 74 24.12 -18.17 -7.24
N ARG A 75 24.76 -19.03 -8.05
CA ARG A 75 25.64 -18.60 -9.14
C ARG A 75 24.91 -18.04 -10.35
N LEU A 76 23.59 -18.26 -10.46
CA LEU A 76 22.82 -17.85 -11.63
C LEU A 76 22.59 -16.34 -11.71
N LYS A 77 22.83 -15.60 -10.62
CA LYS A 77 22.59 -14.15 -10.54
C LYS A 77 21.19 -13.77 -11.01
N LEU A 78 20.20 -14.52 -10.51
CA LEU A 78 18.78 -14.32 -10.81
C LEU A 78 18.02 -13.68 -9.63
N GLY A 79 18.73 -13.25 -8.58
CA GLY A 79 18.10 -12.79 -7.34
C GLY A 79 17.30 -13.89 -6.65
N ILE A 80 17.74 -15.14 -6.75
CA ILE A 80 17.11 -16.27 -6.05
C ILE A 80 17.70 -16.33 -4.64
N ASN A 81 16.83 -16.33 -3.62
CA ASN A 81 17.27 -16.37 -2.24
C ASN A 81 17.65 -17.80 -1.82
N THR A 82 18.94 -18.07 -1.69
CA THR A 82 19.51 -19.40 -1.36
C THR A 82 20.18 -19.47 0.02
N HIS A 83 20.32 -18.33 0.71
CA HIS A 83 21.03 -18.26 1.99
C HIS A 83 20.14 -18.76 3.14
N GLU A 84 20.72 -19.56 4.04
CA GLU A 84 19.99 -20.11 5.21
C GLU A 84 19.55 -19.03 6.19
N GLU A 85 20.39 -18.01 6.35
CA GLU A 85 20.10 -16.81 7.12
C GLU A 85 20.76 -15.64 6.41
N TYR A 86 20.00 -14.95 5.54
CA TYR A 86 20.40 -13.61 5.11
C TYR A 86 19.59 -12.60 5.91
N SER A 87 20.11 -12.24 7.08
CA SER A 87 19.70 -11.04 7.80
C SER A 87 20.60 -9.89 7.39
N TYR A 88 20.07 -8.90 6.69
CA TYR A 88 20.78 -7.63 6.53
C TYR A 88 20.14 -6.57 7.42
N THR A 89 20.98 -5.70 7.97
CA THR A 89 20.53 -4.55 8.75
C THR A 89 20.08 -3.47 7.77
N HIS A 90 18.81 -3.10 7.83
CA HIS A 90 18.30 -1.98 7.05
C HIS A 90 17.65 -0.98 7.99
N ASN A 91 18.25 0.22 8.08
CA ASN A 91 17.88 1.24 9.06
C ASN A 91 17.96 0.78 10.53
N GLY A 92 18.89 -0.12 10.85
CA GLY A 92 19.16 -0.59 12.22
C GLY A 92 18.52 -1.93 12.60
N GLU A 93 17.58 -2.46 11.81
CA GLU A 93 16.85 -3.69 12.12
C GLU A 93 17.23 -4.87 11.20
N PRO A 94 17.31 -6.11 11.71
CA PRO A 94 17.59 -7.30 10.91
C PRO A 94 16.35 -7.75 10.12
N VAL A 95 16.46 -7.82 8.79
CA VAL A 95 15.42 -8.38 7.91
C VAL A 95 15.79 -9.80 7.51
N THR A 96 15.07 -10.81 8.04
CA THR A 96 15.20 -12.21 7.61
C THR A 96 14.35 -12.45 6.36
N ARG A 97 14.79 -13.32 5.44
CA ARG A 97 14.03 -13.71 4.24
C ARG A 97 13.88 -15.23 4.15
N LYS A 98 12.80 -15.70 3.52
CA LYS A 98 12.59 -17.14 3.27
C LYS A 98 13.55 -17.69 2.22
N LYS A 99 14.14 -18.85 2.53
CA LYS A 99 15.07 -19.57 1.66
C LYS A 99 14.32 -20.44 0.63
N THR A 100 14.91 -20.54 -0.56
CA THR A 100 14.55 -21.51 -1.61
C THR A 100 14.82 -22.95 -1.15
N THR A 101 13.85 -23.85 -1.32
CA THR A 101 13.96 -25.25 -0.88
C THR A 101 14.57 -26.20 -1.92
N VAL A 102 14.91 -25.69 -3.10
CA VAL A 102 15.59 -26.45 -4.15
C VAL A 102 17.01 -26.83 -3.71
N THR A 103 17.37 -28.09 -3.89
CA THR A 103 18.70 -28.63 -3.63
C THR A 103 19.37 -29.09 -4.92
N ALA A 104 20.64 -29.51 -4.84
CA ALA A 104 21.38 -30.05 -5.98
C ALA A 104 20.79 -31.36 -6.52
N GLU A 105 20.09 -32.14 -5.70
CA GLU A 105 19.47 -33.40 -6.11
C GLU A 105 18.28 -33.15 -7.06
N ASP A 106 17.54 -32.06 -6.80
CA ASP A 106 16.35 -31.69 -7.56
C ASP A 106 16.65 -31.37 -9.03
N ALA A 107 17.90 -31.07 -9.38
CA ALA A 107 18.27 -30.84 -10.78
C ALA A 107 18.16 -32.09 -11.65
N ARG A 108 18.12 -33.28 -11.06
CA ARG A 108 17.93 -34.55 -11.79
C ARG A 108 16.47 -34.88 -12.05
N GLU A 109 15.57 -34.23 -11.32
CA GLU A 109 14.14 -34.49 -11.38
C GLU A 109 13.46 -33.70 -12.49
N ASP A 110 12.38 -34.26 -13.02
CA ASP A 110 11.53 -33.62 -14.00
C ASP A 110 10.42 -32.79 -13.33
N ILE A 111 10.25 -31.57 -13.79
CA ILE A 111 9.22 -30.64 -13.33
C ILE A 111 7.98 -30.84 -14.19
N THR A 112 6.93 -31.37 -13.57
CA THR A 112 5.64 -31.64 -14.22
C THR A 112 4.65 -30.47 -14.10
N SER A 113 4.84 -29.60 -13.11
CA SER A 113 3.96 -28.45 -12.90
C SER A 113 4.64 -27.31 -12.14
N ILE A 114 4.20 -26.08 -12.41
CA ILE A 114 4.65 -24.87 -11.71
C ILE A 114 3.42 -24.09 -11.21
N SER A 115 3.56 -23.52 -10.01
CA SER A 115 2.67 -22.46 -9.52
C SER A 115 3.49 -21.18 -9.45
N LEU A 116 3.12 -20.19 -10.27
CA LEU A 116 3.72 -18.87 -10.30
C LEU A 116 2.89 -17.97 -9.39
N ALA A 117 3.48 -17.48 -8.31
CA ALA A 117 2.84 -16.55 -7.39
C ALA A 117 3.64 -15.26 -7.33
N GLY A 118 2.96 -14.14 -7.07
CA GLY A 118 3.68 -12.89 -6.91
C GLY A 118 2.83 -11.78 -6.35
N PHE A 119 3.52 -10.76 -5.85
CA PHE A 119 2.94 -9.54 -5.32
C PHE A 119 3.42 -8.34 -6.12
N ASN A 120 2.54 -7.37 -6.39
CA ASN A 120 2.91 -6.11 -7.01
C ASN A 120 3.56 -6.34 -8.40
N ARG A 121 4.77 -5.81 -8.65
CA ARG A 121 5.56 -6.10 -9.85
C ARG A 121 5.94 -7.58 -9.99
N GLY A 122 6.10 -8.30 -8.90
CA GLY A 122 6.35 -9.75 -8.93
C GLY A 122 5.15 -10.52 -9.49
N ALA A 123 3.92 -10.03 -9.27
CA ALA A 123 2.74 -10.61 -9.90
C ALA A 123 2.75 -10.43 -11.42
N LEU A 124 3.30 -9.33 -11.94
CA LEU A 124 3.52 -9.17 -13.39
C LEU A 124 4.62 -10.06 -13.92
N THR A 125 5.72 -10.23 -13.16
CA THR A 125 6.77 -11.17 -13.52
C THR A 125 6.22 -12.60 -13.70
N ALA A 126 5.25 -13.00 -12.87
CA ALA A 126 4.56 -14.29 -13.05
C ALA A 126 3.89 -14.40 -14.43
N PHE A 127 3.27 -13.33 -14.92
CA PHE A 127 2.65 -13.29 -16.25
C PHE A 127 3.68 -13.19 -17.39
N GLU A 128 4.81 -12.49 -17.20
CA GLU A 128 5.90 -12.45 -18.19
C GLU A 128 6.61 -13.82 -18.33
N VAL A 129 6.70 -14.58 -17.24
CA VAL A 129 7.35 -15.90 -17.21
C VAL A 129 6.48 -16.99 -17.84
N ALA A 130 5.15 -16.90 -17.74
CA ALA A 130 4.26 -17.97 -18.19
C ALA A 130 4.34 -18.29 -19.70
N PRO A 131 4.31 -17.31 -20.63
CA PRO A 131 4.48 -17.58 -22.06
C PRO A 131 5.85 -18.19 -22.42
N LEU A 132 6.89 -17.79 -21.71
CA LEU A 132 8.24 -18.33 -21.92
C LEU A 132 8.32 -19.81 -21.48
N LEU A 133 7.64 -20.17 -20.39
CA LEU A 133 7.54 -21.56 -19.95
C LEU A 133 6.66 -22.41 -20.89
N GLU A 134 5.56 -21.87 -21.41
CA GLU A 134 4.75 -22.53 -22.46
C GLU A 134 5.60 -22.86 -23.69
N ASN A 135 6.39 -21.90 -24.17
CA ASN A 135 7.27 -22.12 -25.32
C ASN A 135 8.37 -23.15 -25.03
N LEU A 136 8.90 -23.16 -23.80
CA LEU A 136 9.97 -24.07 -23.41
C LEU A 136 9.46 -25.49 -23.15
N ALA A 137 8.29 -25.66 -22.53
CA ALA A 137 7.68 -26.94 -22.19
C ALA A 137 6.14 -26.86 -22.29
N PRO A 138 5.57 -27.08 -23.49
CA PRO A 138 4.12 -26.89 -23.73
C PRO A 138 3.19 -27.82 -22.95
N LYS A 139 3.71 -28.92 -22.38
CA LYS A 139 2.96 -29.86 -21.54
C LYS A 139 2.97 -29.50 -20.05
N LEU A 140 3.78 -28.52 -19.64
CA LEU A 140 3.97 -28.14 -18.24
C LEU A 140 2.70 -27.50 -17.66
N GLU A 141 2.12 -28.05 -16.60
CA GLU A 141 0.94 -27.43 -16.01
C GLU A 141 1.28 -26.16 -15.21
N ILE A 142 0.72 -25.01 -15.58
CA ILE A 142 0.94 -23.72 -14.92
C ILE A 142 -0.32 -23.26 -14.19
N ASP A 143 -0.17 -22.90 -12.91
CA ASP A 143 -1.16 -22.09 -12.17
C ASP A 143 -0.54 -20.73 -11.84
N ILE A 144 -1.33 -19.65 -11.92
CA ILE A 144 -0.89 -18.29 -11.59
C ILE A 144 -1.74 -17.73 -10.46
N ILE A 145 -1.10 -17.20 -9.41
CA ILE A 145 -1.75 -16.46 -8.33
C ILE A 145 -1.10 -15.08 -8.21
N ALA A 146 -1.77 -14.06 -8.74
CA ALA A 146 -1.28 -12.70 -8.85
C ALA A 146 -1.96 -11.79 -7.81
N ASN A 147 -1.21 -11.27 -6.85
CA ASN A 147 -1.69 -10.30 -5.87
C ASN A 147 -1.28 -8.87 -6.26
N GLN A 148 -2.27 -8.01 -6.48
CA GLN A 148 -2.11 -6.61 -6.87
C GLN A 148 -1.11 -6.40 -8.02
N PRO A 149 -1.29 -7.02 -9.18
CA PRO A 149 -0.40 -6.83 -10.33
C PRO A 149 -0.31 -5.36 -10.75
N VAL A 150 0.83 -4.71 -10.54
CA VAL A 150 1.07 -3.30 -10.91
C VAL A 150 2.31 -3.14 -11.77
N SER A 151 2.22 -2.28 -12.78
CA SER A 151 3.31 -2.04 -13.74
C SER A 151 4.48 -1.22 -13.15
N GLY A 152 4.24 -0.52 -12.03
CA GLY A 152 5.26 0.21 -11.29
C GLY A 152 5.81 1.45 -11.99
N ASN A 153 5.14 1.93 -13.05
CA ASN A 153 5.52 3.16 -13.74
C ASN A 153 4.60 4.30 -13.28
N ALA A 154 5.19 5.38 -12.78
CA ALA A 154 4.45 6.59 -12.36
C ALA A 154 3.72 7.29 -13.52
N TYR A 155 4.02 6.87 -14.75
CA TYR A 155 3.48 7.41 -15.98
C TYR A 155 3.06 6.25 -16.90
N GLN A 156 1.77 6.17 -17.24
CA GLN A 156 1.25 5.31 -18.31
C GLN A 156 1.58 5.92 -19.68
N LEU A 157 2.85 6.23 -19.93
CA LEU A 157 3.32 6.77 -21.20
C LEU A 157 3.55 5.64 -22.22
N PRO A 158 3.52 5.94 -23.53
CA PRO A 158 3.99 5.03 -24.57
C PRO A 158 5.41 4.53 -24.24
N GLY A 159 5.59 3.20 -24.17
CA GLY A 159 6.84 2.54 -23.77
C GLY A 159 6.90 2.08 -22.31
N SER A 160 5.93 2.43 -21.47
CA SER A 160 5.79 1.88 -20.11
C SER A 160 5.26 0.44 -20.11
N GLN A 161 5.54 -0.35 -19.07
CA GLN A 161 4.98 -1.71 -18.92
C GLN A 161 3.44 -1.72 -18.80
N ALA A 162 2.80 -0.57 -18.54
CA ALA A 162 1.35 -0.45 -18.56
C ALA A 162 0.74 -0.61 -19.96
N VAL A 163 1.51 -0.34 -21.02
CA VAL A 163 1.09 -0.53 -22.42
C VAL A 163 1.62 -1.81 -23.05
N ASN A 164 2.54 -2.51 -22.38
CA ASN A 164 3.17 -3.77 -22.83
C ASN A 164 2.88 -4.92 -21.85
N ILE A 165 1.60 -5.12 -21.53
CA ILE A 165 1.17 -6.20 -20.64
C ILE A 165 1.37 -7.55 -21.35
N ALA A 166 1.98 -8.53 -20.68
CA ALA A 166 2.09 -9.89 -21.18
C ALA A 166 0.73 -10.42 -21.68
N ASP A 167 0.68 -10.87 -22.94
CA ASP A 167 -0.47 -11.57 -23.50
C ASP A 167 -0.33 -13.07 -23.23
N CYS A 168 -1.12 -13.60 -22.29
CA CYS A 168 -1.15 -15.01 -21.96
C CYS A 168 -2.28 -15.77 -22.68
N SER A 169 -3.04 -15.14 -23.59
CA SER A 169 -4.23 -15.74 -24.20
C SER A 169 -3.95 -17.01 -25.01
N HIS A 170 -2.71 -17.16 -25.50
CA HIS A 170 -2.27 -18.31 -26.29
C HIS A 170 -1.66 -19.44 -25.45
N CYS A 171 -1.44 -19.24 -24.14
CA CYS A 171 -0.79 -20.23 -23.29
C CYS A 171 -1.77 -21.35 -22.88
N ASN A 172 -1.74 -22.48 -23.57
CA ASN A 172 -2.69 -23.57 -23.37
C ASN A 172 -2.39 -24.38 -22.09
N ASN A 173 -1.18 -24.27 -21.58
CA ASN A 173 -0.73 -24.96 -20.39
C ASN A 173 -1.09 -24.26 -19.06
N ILE A 174 -1.63 -23.04 -19.12
CA ILE A 174 -2.18 -22.33 -17.97
C ILE A 174 -3.56 -22.89 -17.63
N ARG A 175 -3.69 -23.53 -16.47
CA ARG A 175 -4.94 -24.17 -16.04
C ARG A 175 -5.79 -23.30 -15.12
N HIS A 176 -5.14 -22.58 -14.21
CA HIS A 176 -5.81 -21.78 -13.18
C HIS A 176 -5.11 -20.45 -13.02
N VAL A 177 -5.91 -19.39 -13.01
CA VAL A 177 -5.42 -18.03 -12.76
C VAL A 177 -6.29 -17.39 -11.71
N SER A 178 -5.67 -16.92 -10.64
CA SER A 178 -6.32 -16.06 -9.65
C SER A 178 -5.66 -14.69 -9.67
N VAL A 179 -6.45 -13.67 -9.93
CA VAL A 179 -6.01 -12.27 -9.87
C VAL A 179 -6.73 -11.62 -8.71
N ILE A 180 -5.96 -11.07 -7.79
CA ILE A 180 -6.46 -10.37 -6.61
C ILE A 180 -6.20 -8.90 -6.84
N ILE A 181 -7.28 -8.14 -6.96
CA ILE A 181 -7.25 -6.70 -7.20
C ILE A 181 -7.79 -5.98 -5.98
N GLU A 182 -7.07 -4.97 -5.53
CA GLU A 182 -7.55 -3.99 -4.58
C GLU A 182 -8.16 -2.80 -5.33
N ALA A 183 -9.49 -2.73 -5.37
CA ALA A 183 -10.24 -1.70 -6.08
C ALA A 183 -10.44 -0.47 -5.18
N TYR A 184 -9.69 0.59 -5.46
CA TYR A 184 -9.81 1.87 -4.76
C TYR A 184 -11.12 2.57 -5.16
N ALA A 185 -11.98 2.90 -4.20
CA ALA A 185 -13.25 3.57 -4.44
C ALA A 185 -13.06 5.03 -4.90
N GLU A 186 -13.69 5.43 -6.01
CA GLU A 186 -13.64 6.80 -6.54
C GLU A 186 -14.32 7.84 -5.62
N SER A 187 -15.30 7.43 -4.79
CA SER A 187 -16.12 8.33 -3.98
C SER A 187 -15.43 8.92 -2.73
N LEU A 188 -14.15 8.61 -2.52
CA LEU A 188 -13.28 9.26 -1.53
C LEU A 188 -12.10 9.94 -2.24
N ALA A 189 -12.35 10.50 -3.42
CA ALA A 189 -11.72 11.75 -3.77
C ALA A 189 -11.98 12.71 -2.59
N ILE A 190 -11.04 12.76 -1.64
CA ILE A 190 -10.69 14.05 -1.05
C ILE A 190 -10.37 14.90 -2.29
N PRO A 191 -11.15 15.95 -2.59
CA PRO A 191 -10.89 16.82 -3.73
C PRO A 191 -9.46 17.37 -3.73
N ASP A 192 -8.80 17.31 -2.56
CA ASP A 192 -7.48 17.88 -2.27
C ASP A 192 -6.34 16.86 -2.11
N ALA A 193 -6.51 15.59 -2.52
CA ALA A 193 -5.36 14.69 -2.61
C ALA A 193 -4.55 15.02 -3.88
N ASP A 194 -3.65 15.99 -3.75
CA ASP A 194 -2.66 16.49 -4.73
C ASP A 194 -1.69 15.42 -5.31
N GLU A 195 -2.01 14.13 -5.21
CA GLU A 195 -1.23 13.05 -5.81
C GLU A 195 -2.02 12.25 -6.87
N PRO A 196 -2.33 12.86 -8.04
CA PRO A 196 -2.77 12.09 -9.21
C PRO A 196 -1.77 10.99 -9.61
N TYR A 197 -0.49 11.16 -9.24
CA TYR A 197 0.59 10.20 -9.47
C TYR A 197 0.42 8.88 -8.69
N HIS A 198 -0.19 8.91 -7.50
CA HIS A 198 -0.36 7.72 -6.67
C HIS A 198 -1.32 6.72 -7.34
N ARG A 199 -2.43 7.22 -7.90
CA ARG A 199 -3.43 6.38 -8.60
C ARG A 199 -2.88 5.75 -9.88
N VAL A 200 -2.08 6.50 -10.64
CA VAL A 200 -1.45 6.02 -11.87
C VAL A 200 -0.36 4.98 -11.58
N PHE A 201 0.45 5.20 -10.54
CA PHE A 201 1.54 4.30 -10.14
C PHE A 201 1.04 2.92 -9.65
N PHE A 202 -0.11 2.90 -8.95
CA PHE A 202 -0.73 1.68 -8.42
C PHE A 202 -1.90 1.17 -9.25
N THR A 203 -2.03 1.62 -10.50
CA THR A 203 -3.03 1.04 -11.42
C THR A 203 -2.75 -0.46 -11.57
N GLN A 204 -3.72 -1.25 -11.15
CA GLN A 204 -3.63 -2.70 -11.21
C GLN A 204 -4.13 -3.20 -12.56
N ILE A 205 -3.40 -4.14 -13.14
CA ILE A 205 -3.62 -4.62 -14.50
C ILE A 205 -3.90 -6.11 -14.53
N THR A 206 -4.82 -6.53 -15.39
CA THR A 206 -5.08 -7.94 -15.66
C THR A 206 -4.65 -8.24 -17.09
N PRO A 207 -3.76 -9.21 -17.32
CA PRO A 207 -3.37 -9.59 -18.69
C PRO A 207 -4.50 -10.31 -19.41
N LEU A 208 -4.35 -10.44 -20.72
CA LEU A 208 -5.21 -11.35 -21.50
C LEU A 208 -4.91 -12.79 -21.07
N LEU A 209 -5.95 -13.54 -20.71
CA LEU A 209 -5.85 -14.90 -20.18
C LEU A 209 -6.46 -15.92 -21.15
N PRO A 210 -5.94 -17.16 -21.21
CA PRO A 210 -6.42 -18.18 -22.14
C PRO A 210 -7.85 -18.63 -21.80
N ASP A 211 -8.68 -18.83 -22.82
CA ASP A 211 -10.12 -19.13 -22.69
C ASP A 211 -10.40 -20.41 -21.89
N LYS A 212 -9.49 -21.39 -21.98
CA LYS A 212 -9.62 -22.69 -21.28
C LYS A 212 -9.20 -22.64 -19.81
N ALA A 213 -8.52 -21.58 -19.37
CA ALA A 213 -8.09 -21.46 -17.99
C ALA A 213 -9.28 -21.17 -17.07
N ILE A 214 -9.26 -21.71 -15.85
CA ILE A 214 -10.17 -21.32 -14.78
C ILE A 214 -9.72 -19.96 -14.26
N LYS A 215 -10.52 -18.91 -14.50
CA LYS A 215 -10.22 -17.52 -14.17
C LYS A 215 -10.99 -17.08 -12.91
N ASN A 216 -10.27 -16.78 -11.84
CA ASN A 216 -10.80 -16.19 -10.61
C ASN A 216 -10.35 -14.73 -10.52
N LEU A 217 -11.30 -13.80 -10.42
CA LEU A 217 -11.04 -12.41 -10.08
C LEU A 217 -11.58 -12.14 -8.67
N ILE A 218 -10.67 -11.82 -7.76
CA ILE A 218 -11.00 -11.45 -6.38
C ILE A 218 -10.85 -9.94 -6.28
N VAL A 219 -11.95 -9.23 -6.04
CA VAL A 219 -11.93 -7.78 -5.90
C VAL A 219 -12.13 -7.41 -4.44
N ILE A 220 -11.12 -6.77 -3.87
CA ILE A 220 -11.10 -6.24 -2.52
C ILE A 220 -11.34 -4.73 -2.59
N PRO A 221 -12.48 -4.20 -2.11
CA PRO A 221 -12.67 -2.76 -2.08
C PRO A 221 -11.71 -2.10 -1.08
N ARG A 222 -11.11 -0.99 -1.49
CA ARG A 222 -10.20 -0.17 -0.68
C ARG A 222 -10.62 1.29 -0.72
N GLU A 223 -10.37 2.01 0.36
CA GLU A 223 -10.46 3.48 0.38
C GLU A 223 -9.09 4.14 0.21
N SER A 224 -8.04 3.45 0.67
CA SER A 224 -6.67 3.89 0.57
C SER A 224 -5.75 2.68 0.46
N HIS A 225 -4.48 2.92 0.14
CA HIS A 225 -3.43 1.91 0.05
C HIS A 225 -3.07 1.25 1.39
N GLN A 226 -3.71 1.65 2.49
CA GLN A 226 -3.48 1.09 3.80
C GLN A 226 -4.35 -0.15 4.01
N VAL A 227 -3.71 -1.31 4.21
CA VAL A 227 -4.40 -2.55 4.54
C VAL A 227 -4.81 -2.50 6.01
N ARG A 228 -6.09 -2.22 6.27
CA ARG A 228 -6.63 -2.19 7.63
C ARG A 228 -6.78 -3.59 8.17
N GLU A 229 -6.68 -3.74 9.49
CA GLU A 229 -6.67 -5.07 10.09
C GLU A 229 -7.95 -5.88 9.81
N ASN A 230 -9.09 -5.21 9.83
CA ASN A 230 -10.42 -5.79 9.62
C ASN A 230 -10.89 -5.76 8.16
N SER A 231 -9.98 -5.47 7.23
CA SER A 231 -10.27 -5.47 5.81
C SER A 231 -9.72 -6.73 5.17
N ALA A 232 -10.40 -7.24 4.14
CA ALA A 232 -9.89 -8.37 3.37
C ALA A 232 -8.46 -8.08 2.90
N ASP A 233 -7.56 -9.04 3.02
CA ASP A 233 -6.14 -8.85 2.78
C ASP A 233 -5.72 -9.60 1.51
N GLY A 234 -5.10 -8.88 0.56
CA GLY A 234 -4.65 -9.47 -0.70
C GLY A 234 -3.68 -10.63 -0.49
N GLU A 235 -2.83 -10.56 0.53
CA GLU A 235 -1.86 -11.62 0.83
C GLU A 235 -2.53 -12.87 1.43
N GLU A 236 -3.49 -12.71 2.32
CA GLU A 236 -4.31 -13.83 2.82
C GLU A 236 -5.14 -14.47 1.69
N HIS A 237 -5.61 -13.66 0.74
CA HIS A 237 -6.27 -14.16 -0.46
C HIS A 237 -5.32 -14.94 -1.38
N LEU A 238 -4.08 -14.46 -1.56
CA LEU A 238 -3.04 -15.16 -2.33
C LEU A 238 -2.73 -16.51 -1.70
N ASN A 239 -2.50 -16.52 -0.39
CA ASN A 239 -2.27 -17.73 0.37
C ASN A 239 -3.48 -18.70 0.23
N MET A 240 -4.70 -18.22 0.42
CA MET A 240 -5.91 -19.04 0.26
C MET A 240 -6.02 -19.67 -1.15
N GLU A 241 -5.82 -18.89 -2.23
CA GLU A 241 -5.91 -19.43 -3.59
C GLU A 241 -4.77 -20.40 -3.90
N LEU A 242 -3.57 -20.14 -3.39
CA LEU A 242 -2.46 -21.10 -3.47
C LEU A 242 -2.80 -22.43 -2.76
N ALA A 243 -3.43 -22.35 -1.57
CA ALA A 243 -3.86 -23.55 -0.85
C ALA A 243 -4.88 -24.38 -1.66
N LYS A 244 -5.82 -23.70 -2.33
CA LYS A 244 -6.80 -24.37 -3.21
C LYS A 244 -6.14 -25.01 -4.43
N SER A 245 -5.17 -24.33 -5.05
CA SER A 245 -4.38 -24.88 -6.16
C SER A 245 -3.62 -26.13 -5.73
N LEU A 246 -2.86 -26.07 -4.64
CA LEU A 246 -2.08 -27.22 -4.13
C LEU A 246 -2.97 -28.39 -3.71
N ARG A 247 -4.14 -28.14 -3.08
CA ARG A 247 -5.10 -29.20 -2.74
C ARG A 247 -5.71 -29.88 -3.97
N LYS A 248 -5.99 -29.14 -5.05
CA LYS A 248 -6.45 -29.75 -6.32
C LYS A 248 -5.42 -30.71 -6.91
N ARG A 249 -4.13 -30.46 -6.65
CA ARG A 249 -3.01 -31.31 -7.07
C ARG A 249 -2.69 -32.44 -6.08
N GLY A 250 -3.45 -32.57 -4.98
CA GLY A 250 -3.26 -33.63 -3.99
C GLY A 250 -2.22 -33.35 -2.91
N PHE A 251 -1.60 -32.17 -2.90
CA PHE A 251 -0.49 -31.85 -1.98
C PHE A 251 -0.93 -31.31 -0.62
N LEU A 252 -2.19 -30.88 -0.48
CA LEU A 252 -2.73 -30.35 0.77
C LEU A 252 -4.05 -31.01 1.12
N THR A 253 -4.28 -31.19 2.43
CA THR A 253 -5.55 -31.69 2.96
C THR A 253 -6.64 -30.63 2.85
N GLN A 254 -7.90 -31.08 2.81
CA GLN A 254 -9.06 -30.17 2.81
C GLN A 254 -9.11 -29.34 4.11
N GLU A 255 -8.63 -29.87 5.23
CA GLU A 255 -8.57 -29.17 6.52
C GLU A 255 -7.67 -27.93 6.46
N ILE A 256 -6.50 -28.02 5.82
CA ILE A 256 -5.60 -26.88 5.61
C ILE A 256 -6.29 -25.81 4.77
N VAL A 257 -6.97 -26.22 3.69
CA VAL A 257 -7.73 -25.28 2.84
C VAL A 257 -8.85 -24.61 3.62
N VAL A 258 -9.59 -25.34 4.45
CA VAL A 258 -10.66 -24.78 5.29
C VAL A 258 -10.07 -23.79 6.30
N ARG A 259 -9.00 -24.16 7.00
CA ARG A 259 -8.31 -23.26 7.94
C ARG A 259 -7.88 -21.97 7.27
N LYS A 260 -7.24 -22.03 6.09
CA LYS A 260 -6.80 -20.84 5.36
C LYS A 260 -7.96 -20.01 4.81
N THR A 261 -9.02 -20.67 4.35
CA THR A 261 -10.26 -19.98 3.98
C THR A 261 -10.86 -19.27 5.19
N LEU A 262 -10.80 -19.85 6.39
CA LEU A 262 -11.25 -19.21 7.62
C LEU A 262 -10.34 -18.06 8.06
N THR A 263 -9.01 -18.17 7.96
CA THR A 263 -8.08 -17.06 8.24
C THR A 263 -8.36 -15.87 7.31
N CYS A 264 -8.44 -16.11 6.01
CA CYS A 264 -8.82 -15.12 5.00
C CYS A 264 -10.21 -14.51 5.30
N ARG A 265 -11.19 -15.32 5.73
CA ARG A 265 -12.52 -14.83 6.14
C ARG A 265 -12.52 -14.07 7.47
N ARG A 266 -11.65 -14.40 8.43
CA ARG A 266 -11.55 -13.71 9.73
C ARG A 266 -10.93 -12.33 9.58
N ALA A 267 -9.95 -12.17 8.69
CA ALA A 267 -9.52 -10.84 8.23
C ALA A 267 -10.67 -10.04 7.60
N ALA A 268 -11.69 -10.73 7.06
CA ALA A 268 -12.84 -10.12 6.41
C ALA A 268 -14.13 -9.99 7.27
N SER A 269 -14.35 -10.70 8.41
CA SER A 269 -15.46 -10.40 9.35
C SER A 269 -15.52 -11.21 10.67
N PHE A 270 -15.80 -10.51 11.78
CA PHE A 270 -16.82 -10.91 12.78
C PHE A 270 -17.93 -9.83 12.92
N LEU A 271 -17.70 -8.58 12.49
CA LEU A 271 -18.65 -7.46 12.58
C LEU A 271 -19.55 -7.25 11.33
N TYR A 272 -19.41 -8.06 10.27
CA TYR A 272 -19.98 -7.73 8.94
C TYR A 272 -21.10 -8.63 8.43
N GLN A 273 -21.59 -9.58 9.23
CA GLN A 273 -22.70 -10.45 8.81
C GLN A 273 -24.09 -9.77 8.79
N GLN A 274 -24.20 -8.49 9.18
CA GLN A 274 -25.51 -7.82 9.35
C GLN A 274 -25.76 -6.56 8.51
N LEU A 275 -24.92 -6.22 7.52
CA LEU A 275 -25.12 -4.97 6.75
C LEU A 275 -25.26 -5.24 5.24
N ASN A 276 -26.37 -4.76 4.68
CA ASN A 276 -26.67 -4.84 3.25
C ASN A 276 -25.69 -3.95 2.44
N PRO A 277 -25.23 -4.42 1.27
CA PRO A 277 -24.25 -3.71 0.46
C PRO A 277 -24.82 -2.44 -0.20
N SER A 278 -24.10 -1.32 -0.10
CA SER A 278 -24.23 -0.21 -1.03
C SER A 278 -23.08 -0.27 -2.04
N ILE A 279 -23.40 -0.62 -3.29
CA ILE A 279 -22.49 -0.50 -4.42
C ILE A 279 -22.27 1.02 -4.64
N PRO A 280 -21.03 1.52 -4.82
CA PRO A 280 -20.86 2.89 -5.31
C PRO A 280 -21.60 3.03 -6.65
N PRO A 281 -22.12 4.21 -7.00
CA PRO A 281 -22.64 4.42 -8.35
C PRO A 281 -21.47 4.20 -9.33
N LEU A 282 -21.41 3.01 -9.93
CA LEU A 282 -20.50 2.66 -11.01
C LEU A 282 -20.90 3.50 -12.21
N THR A 283 -20.43 4.74 -12.29
CA THR A 283 -20.52 5.55 -13.51
C THR A 283 -19.44 5.08 -14.49
N ASN A 284 -19.55 3.84 -14.98
CA ASN A 284 -19.23 3.43 -16.34
C ASN A 284 -19.40 1.92 -16.49
N SER A 285 -20.14 1.56 -17.53
CA SER A 285 -20.81 0.29 -17.76
C SER A 285 -19.95 -0.84 -18.35
N ASP A 286 -18.66 -0.95 -18.03
CA ASP A 286 -17.86 -2.13 -18.41
C ASP A 286 -16.56 -2.21 -17.57
N LEU A 287 -16.65 -2.80 -16.36
CA LEU A 287 -15.48 -3.21 -15.55
C LEU A 287 -14.47 -4.00 -16.39
N SER A 288 -14.98 -4.78 -17.35
CA SER A 288 -14.23 -5.53 -18.34
C SER A 288 -13.28 -4.66 -19.17
N ASN A 289 -13.72 -3.48 -19.63
CA ASN A 289 -12.86 -2.58 -20.41
C ASN A 289 -11.82 -1.85 -19.54
N TYR A 290 -12.17 -1.50 -18.29
CA TYR A 290 -11.25 -0.79 -17.38
C TYR A 290 -10.05 -1.67 -16.96
N PHE A 291 -10.27 -2.99 -16.83
CA PHE A 291 -9.22 -3.95 -16.45
C PHE A 291 -8.67 -4.78 -17.62
N GLY A 292 -8.99 -4.44 -18.87
CA GLY A 292 -8.49 -5.14 -20.07
C GLY A 292 -9.04 -6.57 -20.27
N ILE A 293 -10.14 -6.92 -19.61
CA ILE A 293 -10.79 -8.24 -19.67
C ILE A 293 -11.78 -8.24 -20.84
N LYS A 294 -11.58 -9.08 -21.87
CA LYS A 294 -12.63 -9.33 -22.88
C LYS A 294 -13.86 -9.96 -22.20
N LYS A 295 -15.09 -9.67 -22.70
CA LYS A 295 -16.41 -10.06 -22.14
C LYS A 295 -16.64 -11.59 -22.00
N GLU A 296 -15.83 -12.25 -21.19
CA GLU A 296 -15.93 -13.67 -20.88
C GLU A 296 -16.47 -13.90 -19.46
N PRO A 297 -17.05 -15.07 -19.17
CA PRO A 297 -17.66 -15.36 -17.87
C PRO A 297 -16.58 -15.56 -16.78
N VAL A 298 -16.08 -14.45 -16.23
CA VAL A 298 -15.23 -14.46 -15.03
C VAL A 298 -16.11 -14.72 -13.81
N GLN A 299 -15.75 -15.69 -12.97
CA GLN A 299 -16.43 -15.89 -11.68
C GLN A 299 -16.08 -14.73 -10.75
N TYR A 300 -17.06 -13.84 -10.55
CA TYR A 300 -16.91 -12.64 -9.73
C TYR A 300 -17.12 -12.95 -8.25
N LYS A 301 -16.15 -12.61 -7.40
CA LYS A 301 -16.30 -12.59 -5.94
C LYS A 301 -15.93 -11.19 -5.43
N ALA A 302 -16.93 -10.35 -5.23
CA ALA A 302 -16.76 -9.08 -4.53
C ALA A 302 -16.82 -9.29 -3.01
N HIS A 303 -15.86 -8.70 -2.31
CA HIS A 303 -15.98 -8.47 -0.88
C HIS A 303 -16.93 -7.28 -0.62
N GLY A 304 -17.73 -7.35 0.44
CA GLY A 304 -18.63 -6.26 0.80
C GLY A 304 -17.86 -4.97 1.13
N ASN A 305 -18.44 -3.80 0.82
CA ASN A 305 -17.90 -2.46 1.12
C ASN A 305 -17.93 -2.10 2.62
N THR A 306 -18.01 -3.09 3.50
CA THR A 306 -18.26 -2.88 4.91
C THR A 306 -16.93 -2.84 5.66
N GLY A 307 -16.62 -1.71 6.30
CA GLY A 307 -15.43 -1.57 7.15
C GLY A 307 -14.52 -0.39 6.89
N LEU A 308 -14.96 0.44 5.96
CA LEU A 308 -14.41 1.70 5.53
C LEU A 308 -14.11 2.75 6.64
N ARG A 309 -14.41 2.51 7.93
CA ARG A 309 -13.79 3.30 9.03
C ARG A 309 -13.44 2.52 10.30
N LYS A 310 -13.71 1.21 10.37
CA LYS A 310 -13.70 0.44 11.63
C LYS A 310 -12.40 -0.30 11.96
N GLY A 311 -11.38 -0.18 11.11
CA GLY A 311 -10.14 -0.97 11.24
C GLY A 311 -9.14 -0.45 12.25
N TYR A 312 -9.31 0.80 12.65
CA TYR A 312 -8.43 1.50 13.56
C TYR A 312 -9.05 1.72 14.94
N GLU A 313 -10.18 1.06 15.28
CA GLU A 313 -10.80 1.21 16.59
C GLU A 313 -9.90 0.62 17.71
N LEU A 314 -9.83 1.34 18.83
CA LEU A 314 -9.22 0.84 20.07
C LEU A 314 -10.23 -0.08 20.76
N HIS A 315 -9.86 -1.34 20.99
CA HIS A 315 -10.76 -2.28 21.67
C HIS A 315 -10.85 -1.96 23.17
N HIS A 316 -11.97 -2.34 23.80
CA HIS A 316 -12.30 -1.93 25.18
C HIS A 316 -11.22 -2.26 26.24
N GLU A 317 -10.47 -3.34 26.04
CA GLU A 317 -9.42 -3.81 26.96
C GLU A 317 -8.01 -3.64 26.39
N GLU A 318 -7.90 -3.03 25.21
CA GLU A 318 -6.63 -2.92 24.50
C GLU A 318 -5.88 -1.65 24.92
N SER A 319 -4.58 -1.79 25.17
CA SER A 319 -3.71 -0.65 25.41
C SER A 319 -3.34 0.05 24.08
N LEU A 320 -2.94 1.33 24.13
CA LEU A 320 -2.53 2.03 22.90
C LEU A 320 -1.31 1.38 22.23
N ILE A 321 -0.43 0.76 23.02
CA ILE A 321 0.74 0.04 22.51
C ILE A 321 0.32 -1.26 21.82
N ASP A 322 -0.57 -2.05 22.42
CA ASP A 322 -1.08 -3.28 21.80
C ASP A 322 -1.84 -2.96 20.52
N TRP A 323 -2.64 -1.89 20.54
CA TRP A 323 -3.32 -1.35 19.36
C TRP A 323 -2.32 -0.97 18.28
N TRP A 324 -1.26 -0.22 18.62
CA TRP A 324 -0.24 0.18 17.65
C TRP A 324 0.42 -1.05 17.05
N GLU A 325 0.87 -2.00 17.86
CA GLU A 325 1.54 -3.22 17.39
C GLU A 325 0.62 -4.11 16.54
N ARG A 326 -0.69 -4.09 16.78
CA ARG A 326 -1.68 -4.75 15.93
C ARG A 326 -1.78 -4.09 14.55
N GLN A 327 -1.83 -2.76 14.49
CA GLN A 327 -1.91 -2.02 13.22
C GLN A 327 -0.57 -2.02 12.45
N ASP A 328 0.56 -1.92 13.16
CA ASP A 328 1.90 -1.76 12.57
C ASP A 328 2.35 -2.98 11.77
N LYS A 329 1.76 -4.16 12.04
CA LYS A 329 2.00 -5.41 11.29
C LYS A 329 1.60 -5.33 9.82
N LYS A 330 0.67 -4.44 9.45
CA LYS A 330 0.04 -4.40 8.13
C LYS A 330 0.44 -3.20 7.27
N VAL A 331 1.27 -2.32 7.83
CA VAL A 331 1.83 -1.16 7.13
C VAL A 331 3.26 -1.46 6.70
N SER A 332 3.79 -0.63 5.78
CA SER A 332 5.15 -0.77 5.27
C SER A 332 6.15 -1.00 6.41
N HIS A 333 7.00 -2.03 6.32
CA HIS A 333 8.07 -2.26 7.32
C HIS A 333 9.03 -1.06 7.49
N TYR A 334 9.00 -0.10 6.54
CA TYR A 334 9.81 1.11 6.59
C TYR A 334 9.14 2.18 7.45
N SER A 335 9.78 2.53 8.56
CA SER A 335 9.38 3.59 9.49
C SER A 335 10.34 4.78 9.38
N THR A 336 9.81 6.00 9.31
CA THR A 336 10.65 7.22 9.28
C THR A 336 11.21 7.51 10.68
N LEU A 337 12.30 8.28 10.82
CA LEU A 337 12.81 8.68 12.14
C LEU A 337 11.70 9.31 13.01
N LEU A 338 10.85 10.13 12.39
CA LEU A 338 9.68 10.74 13.04
C LEU A 338 8.72 9.69 13.60
N THR A 339 8.46 8.62 12.84
CA THR A 339 7.63 7.49 13.29
C THR A 339 8.35 6.66 14.36
N GLN A 340 9.65 6.42 14.23
CA GLN A 340 10.44 5.66 15.22
C GLN A 340 10.45 6.36 16.58
N LEU A 341 10.61 7.68 16.60
CA LEU A 341 10.54 8.49 17.81
C LEU A 341 9.14 8.44 18.44
N LEU A 342 8.09 8.60 17.64
CA LEU A 342 6.71 8.48 18.09
C LEU A 342 6.45 7.11 18.75
N VAL A 343 6.88 6.02 18.11
CA VAL A 343 6.73 4.66 18.66
C VAL A 343 7.53 4.49 19.94
N LYS A 344 8.77 4.97 19.98
CA LYS A 344 9.60 4.91 21.19
C LYS A 344 8.89 5.57 22.37
N ASN A 345 8.32 6.76 22.14
CA ASN A 345 7.64 7.53 23.18
C ASN A 345 6.33 6.89 23.61
N LEU A 346 5.54 6.37 22.65
CA LEU A 346 4.36 5.54 22.93
C LEU A 346 4.69 4.34 23.83
N LYS A 347 5.88 3.74 23.67
CA LYS A 347 6.33 2.60 24.48
C LYS A 347 6.88 2.97 25.87
N SER A 348 7.44 4.16 26.03
CA SER A 348 8.14 4.56 27.25
C SER A 348 7.33 5.47 28.19
N MET A 349 6.28 6.12 27.69
CA MET A 349 5.48 7.07 28.47
C MET A 349 4.45 6.37 29.36
N ASP A 350 4.20 6.95 30.53
CA ASP A 350 3.09 6.54 31.39
C ASP A 350 1.76 7.05 30.84
N LEU A 351 1.04 6.17 30.14
CA LEU A 351 -0.23 6.49 29.49
C LEU A 351 -1.40 6.72 30.47
N SER A 352 -1.17 6.56 31.78
CA SER A 352 -2.14 6.94 32.83
C SER A 352 -1.95 8.37 33.33
N ASN A 353 -0.80 8.99 33.03
CA ASN A 353 -0.49 10.36 33.39
C ASN A 353 -1.00 11.33 32.30
N PRO A 354 -1.93 12.25 32.62
CA PRO A 354 -2.44 13.22 31.65
C PRO A 354 -1.37 14.06 30.96
N ASP A 355 -0.32 14.48 31.67
CA ASP A 355 0.71 15.37 31.09
C ASP A 355 1.61 14.62 30.11
N ALA A 356 2.01 13.39 30.44
CA ALA A 356 2.73 12.52 29.50
C ALA A 356 1.89 12.20 28.26
N LEU A 357 0.58 12.02 28.44
CA LEU A 357 -0.34 11.73 27.36
C LEU A 357 -0.61 12.97 26.47
N LYS A 358 -0.57 14.20 27.03
CA LYS A 358 -0.58 15.46 26.27
C LYS A 358 0.68 15.63 25.41
N GLU A 359 1.85 15.30 25.94
CA GLU A 359 3.09 15.30 25.14
C GLU A 359 3.01 14.31 23.98
N LEU A 360 2.51 13.09 24.23
CA LEU A 360 2.29 12.13 23.15
C LEU A 360 1.25 12.62 22.12
N TYR A 361 0.18 13.28 22.56
CA TYR A 361 -0.80 13.92 21.69
C TYR A 361 -0.13 14.99 20.80
N LYS A 362 0.69 15.86 21.41
CA LYS A 362 1.49 16.89 20.73
C LYS A 362 2.41 16.28 19.67
N GLU A 363 3.11 15.20 20.00
CA GLU A 363 4.00 14.50 19.07
C GLU A 363 3.24 13.84 17.91
N THR A 364 2.09 13.20 18.16
CA THR A 364 1.27 12.63 17.07
C THR A 364 0.75 13.69 16.13
N ASP A 365 0.36 14.85 16.65
CA ASP A 365 -0.12 15.98 15.88
C ASP A 365 0.99 16.63 15.05
N THR A 366 2.16 16.85 15.65
CA THR A 366 3.37 17.30 14.92
C THR A 366 3.74 16.31 13.83
N TRP A 367 3.63 14.99 14.09
CA TRP A 367 3.87 13.97 13.08
C TRP A 367 2.95 14.16 11.88
N LEU A 368 1.65 14.38 12.11
CA LEU A 368 0.66 14.57 11.05
C LEU A 368 0.97 15.83 10.23
N ILE A 369 1.22 16.96 10.90
CA ILE A 369 1.54 18.23 10.25
C ILE A 369 2.78 18.12 9.34
N LEU A 370 3.85 17.49 9.83
CA LEU A 370 5.07 17.30 9.04
C LEU A 370 4.88 16.30 7.88
N LYS A 371 3.80 15.51 7.90
CA LYS A 371 3.48 14.49 6.89
C LYS A 371 2.28 14.83 6.01
N THR A 372 1.59 15.96 6.20
CA THR A 372 0.39 16.35 5.45
C THR A 372 0.57 16.26 3.93
N ASN A 373 1.76 16.59 3.41
CA ASN A 373 2.08 16.57 1.97
C ASN A 373 3.04 15.45 1.57
N PHE A 374 3.12 14.36 2.35
CA PHE A 374 3.98 13.22 2.04
C PHE A 374 3.19 11.92 2.09
N ALA A 375 3.23 11.14 1.01
CA ALA A 375 2.70 9.78 1.00
C ALA A 375 3.32 8.93 2.13
N SER A 376 2.51 8.58 3.13
CA SER A 376 2.89 7.72 4.25
C SER A 376 1.87 6.61 4.47
N SER A 377 2.33 5.36 4.43
CA SER A 377 1.51 4.18 4.76
C SER A 377 0.97 4.18 6.20
N ARG A 378 1.42 5.09 7.07
CA ARG A 378 0.99 5.21 8.48
C ARG A 378 0.12 6.44 8.76
N TYR A 379 -0.24 7.25 7.77
CA TYR A 379 -0.94 8.52 8.01
C TYR A 379 -2.26 8.35 8.79
N ALA A 380 -3.21 7.59 8.25
CA ALA A 380 -4.47 7.34 8.96
C ALA A 380 -4.31 6.53 10.27
N MET A 381 -3.23 5.76 10.40
CA MET A 381 -2.88 5.08 11.65
C MET A 381 -2.45 6.09 12.72
N VAL A 382 -1.61 7.07 12.40
CA VAL A 382 -1.22 8.13 13.35
C VAL A 382 -2.39 9.06 13.65
N GLU A 383 -3.26 9.33 12.67
CA GLU A 383 -4.50 10.07 12.86
C GLU A 383 -5.42 9.37 13.87
N ALA A 384 -5.61 8.05 13.72
CA ALA A 384 -6.38 7.26 14.68
C ALA A 384 -5.71 7.20 16.06
N LEU A 385 -4.37 7.09 16.12
CA LEU A 385 -3.63 7.15 17.39
C LEU A 385 -3.90 8.47 18.12
N ARG A 386 -3.77 9.62 17.42
CA ARG A 386 -4.07 10.95 17.96
C ARG A 386 -5.50 11.03 18.48
N HIS A 387 -6.46 10.50 17.73
CA HIS A 387 -7.85 10.44 18.16
C HIS A 387 -8.03 9.62 19.46
N HIS A 388 -7.44 8.43 19.56
CA HIS A 388 -7.55 7.59 20.76
C HIS A 388 -6.88 8.22 21.99
N ILE A 389 -5.75 8.87 21.78
CA ILE A 389 -5.07 9.66 22.82
C ILE A 389 -5.99 10.79 23.28
N GLY A 390 -6.59 11.55 22.36
CA GLY A 390 -7.53 12.63 22.66
C GLY A 390 -8.74 12.14 23.46
N MET A 391 -9.34 11.01 23.07
CA MET A 391 -10.45 10.39 23.81
C MET A 391 -10.06 9.97 25.22
N LYS A 392 -8.84 9.43 25.41
CA LYS A 392 -8.31 9.11 26.75
C LYS A 392 -8.05 10.36 27.58
N LEU A 393 -7.50 11.42 27.00
CA LEU A 393 -7.29 12.70 27.68
C LEU A 393 -8.61 13.30 28.17
N ILE A 394 -9.65 13.30 27.34
CA ILE A 394 -11.00 13.75 27.72
C ILE A 394 -11.55 12.89 28.86
N ALA A 395 -11.38 11.56 28.79
CA ALA A 395 -11.81 10.67 29.87
C ALA A 395 -11.05 10.90 31.19
N LEU A 396 -9.82 11.43 31.14
CA LEU A 396 -9.02 11.85 32.28
C LEU A 396 -9.33 13.28 32.76
N GLY A 397 -10.31 13.95 32.17
CA GLY A 397 -10.76 15.29 32.57
C GLY A 397 -10.04 16.45 31.88
N VAL A 398 -9.30 16.20 30.80
CA VAL A 398 -8.73 17.27 29.96
C VAL A 398 -9.82 17.87 29.08
N GLU A 399 -9.97 19.18 29.14
CA GLU A 399 -10.98 19.90 28.36
C GLU A 399 -10.66 19.86 26.85
N PRO A 400 -11.65 19.67 25.96
CA PRO A 400 -11.43 19.69 24.51
C PRO A 400 -10.74 20.97 24.00
N LYS A 401 -10.99 22.10 24.68
CA LYS A 401 -10.34 23.38 24.38
C LYS A 401 -8.83 23.33 24.59
N GLU A 402 -8.36 22.63 25.62
CA GLU A 402 -6.93 22.48 25.90
C GLU A 402 -6.25 21.66 24.80
N LEU A 403 -6.91 20.60 24.30
CA LEU A 403 -6.42 19.83 23.16
C LEU A 403 -6.36 20.68 21.89
N ALA A 404 -7.34 21.55 21.66
CA ALA A 404 -7.33 22.48 20.53
C ALA A 404 -6.19 23.51 20.63
N THR A 405 -5.88 23.98 21.84
CA THR A 405 -4.72 24.86 22.07
C THR A 405 -3.41 24.17 21.71
N ILE A 406 -3.19 22.92 22.12
CA ILE A 406 -1.99 22.14 21.77
C ILE A 406 -1.82 22.05 20.24
N VAL A 407 -2.91 21.81 19.50
CA VAL A 407 -2.88 21.69 18.04
C VAL A 407 -2.52 23.03 17.38
N TRP A 408 -3.10 24.13 17.86
CA TRP A 408 -2.81 25.45 17.33
C TRP A 408 -1.37 25.88 17.60
N GLU A 409 -0.86 25.63 18.81
CA GLU A 409 0.56 25.84 19.16
C GLU A 409 1.48 24.99 18.26
N ASN A 410 1.14 23.73 18.03
CA ASN A 410 1.88 22.85 17.12
C ASN A 410 1.92 23.35 15.68
N MET A 411 0.80 23.80 15.14
CA MET A 411 0.74 24.38 13.79
C MET A 411 1.67 25.60 13.68
N HIS A 412 1.78 26.38 14.75
CA HIS A 412 2.69 27.51 14.82
C HIS A 412 4.16 27.05 14.96
N GLU A 413 4.50 26.19 15.92
CA GLU A 413 5.86 25.67 16.16
C GLU A 413 6.46 24.96 14.92
N THR A 414 5.62 24.26 14.16
CA THR A 414 6.02 23.57 12.93
C THR A 414 6.06 24.48 11.70
N ASN A 415 5.75 25.77 11.86
CA ASN A 415 5.63 26.75 10.79
C ASN A 415 4.65 26.29 9.69
N TYR A 416 3.54 25.65 10.06
CA TYR A 416 2.59 25.03 9.13
C TYR A 416 2.19 25.96 7.98
N PHE A 417 1.65 27.15 8.30
CA PHE A 417 1.15 28.08 7.28
C PHE A 417 2.25 28.62 6.36
N LEU A 418 3.46 28.86 6.89
CA LEU A 418 4.62 29.25 6.08
C LEU A 418 5.10 28.08 5.19
N SER A 419 5.03 26.85 5.70
CA SER A 419 5.34 25.63 4.95
C SER A 419 4.37 25.44 3.80
N GLU A 420 3.07 25.53 4.06
CA GLU A 420 2.01 25.46 3.06
C GLU A 420 2.17 26.56 2.01
N TRP A 421 2.37 27.80 2.43
CA TRP A 421 2.64 28.89 1.51
C TRP A 421 3.80 28.60 0.57
N ASN A 422 4.95 28.16 1.10
CA ASN A 422 6.14 27.91 0.29
C ASN A 422 6.01 26.68 -0.63
N LYS A 423 5.29 25.64 -0.19
CA LYS A 423 5.12 24.39 -0.93
C LYS A 423 4.06 24.50 -2.01
N THR A 424 2.88 25.04 -1.67
CA THR A 424 1.69 25.00 -2.53
C THR A 424 1.39 26.36 -3.15
N VAL A 425 1.23 27.42 -2.35
CA VAL A 425 0.68 28.71 -2.82
C VAL A 425 1.67 29.54 -3.63
N LYS A 426 2.92 29.63 -3.18
CA LYS A 426 3.96 30.50 -3.74
C LYS A 426 4.24 30.18 -5.20
N ASN A 427 4.28 28.90 -5.54
CA ASN A 427 4.67 28.39 -6.85
C ASN A 427 3.48 28.20 -7.81
N ALA A 428 2.24 28.34 -7.34
CA ALA A 428 1.03 28.19 -8.18
C ALA A 428 0.94 29.22 -9.32
N ASN A 429 1.63 30.36 -9.21
CA ASN A 429 1.70 31.36 -10.27
C ASN A 429 3.04 32.11 -10.25
N TYR A 430 3.72 32.24 -11.38
CA TYR A 430 5.04 32.87 -11.43
C TYR A 430 4.99 34.38 -11.08
N PHE A 431 3.90 35.06 -11.45
CA PHE A 431 3.75 36.49 -11.20
C PHE A 431 3.27 36.76 -9.78
N ARG A 432 3.92 37.72 -9.11
CA ARG A 432 3.55 38.19 -7.77
C ARG A 432 3.18 39.67 -7.84
N THR A 433 1.91 39.97 -7.56
CA THR A 433 1.43 41.34 -7.36
C THR A 433 1.96 41.89 -6.04
N LYS A 434 1.82 43.21 -5.82
CA LYS A 434 2.18 43.82 -4.53
C LYS A 434 1.45 43.10 -3.39
N GLN A 435 0.16 42.86 -3.55
CA GLN A 435 -0.68 42.24 -2.53
C GLN A 435 -0.31 40.78 -2.25
N THR A 436 0.16 40.02 -3.25
CA THR A 436 0.72 38.68 -3.00
C THR A 436 2.03 38.73 -2.22
N ARG A 437 2.84 39.80 -2.37
CA ARG A 437 4.05 39.99 -1.56
C ARG A 437 3.70 40.42 -0.14
N ASP A 438 2.74 41.33 0.02
CA ASP A 438 2.24 41.76 1.32
C ASP A 438 1.65 40.56 2.10
N LEU A 439 0.95 39.64 1.41
CA LEU A 439 0.47 38.38 2.01
C LEU A 439 1.61 37.41 2.36
N GLU A 440 2.64 37.28 1.50
CA GLU A 440 3.83 36.47 1.80
C GLU A 440 4.57 36.98 3.05
N GLU A 441 4.71 38.30 3.17
CA GLU A 441 5.32 38.96 4.33
C GLU A 441 4.49 38.72 5.59
N ALA A 442 3.17 38.87 5.53
CA ALA A 442 2.29 38.61 6.67
C ALA A 442 2.35 37.17 7.19
N ILE A 443 2.46 36.18 6.29
CA ILE A 443 2.62 34.78 6.67
C ILE A 443 3.99 34.54 7.33
N HIS A 444 5.03 35.22 6.84
CA HIS A 444 6.37 35.14 7.41
C HIS A 444 6.43 35.81 8.79
N ASP A 445 5.79 36.96 8.96
CA ASP A 445 5.69 37.68 10.23
C ASP A 445 4.93 36.84 11.26
N TYR A 446 3.78 36.28 10.89
CA TYR A 446 3.00 35.41 11.77
C TYR A 446 3.78 34.17 12.22
N ALA A 447 4.66 33.63 11.36
CA ALA A 447 5.53 32.51 11.73
C ALA A 447 6.65 32.88 12.73
N GLY A 448 7.01 34.18 12.82
CA GLY A 448 8.01 34.69 13.77
C GLY A 448 7.44 35.33 15.03
N GLU A 449 6.14 35.60 15.08
CA GLU A 449 5.42 36.16 16.23
C GLU A 449 4.91 35.06 17.18
N LEU A 450 4.45 35.40 18.39
CA LEU A 450 3.80 34.40 19.27
C LEU A 450 2.41 34.01 18.71
N PRO A 451 1.95 32.75 18.90
CA PRO A 451 0.62 32.32 18.48
C PRO A 451 -0.44 32.89 19.42
N THR A 452 -0.81 34.16 19.20
CA THR A 452 -1.87 34.85 19.94
C THR A 452 -3.08 35.05 19.03
N ARG A 453 -4.27 35.19 19.64
CA ARG A 453 -5.49 35.49 18.91
C ARG A 453 -5.35 36.76 18.05
N GLU A 454 -4.73 37.80 18.60
CA GLU A 454 -4.50 39.07 17.91
C GLU A 454 -3.65 38.90 16.64
N ASN A 455 -2.53 38.16 16.74
CA ASN A 455 -1.67 37.92 15.58
C ASN A 455 -2.36 37.06 14.52
N ALA A 456 -3.19 36.10 14.94
CA ALA A 456 -3.96 35.28 14.01
C ALA A 456 -5.08 36.08 13.31
N GLU A 457 -5.78 36.97 14.04
CA GLU A 457 -6.79 37.87 13.47
C GLU A 457 -6.16 38.88 12.48
N LYS A 458 -4.95 39.36 12.78
CA LYS A 458 -4.16 40.20 11.85
C LYS A 458 -3.87 39.45 10.54
N LEU A 459 -3.43 38.19 10.60
CA LEU A 459 -3.19 37.38 9.41
C LEU A 459 -4.49 37.06 8.66
N LEU A 460 -5.57 36.70 9.36
CA LEU A 460 -6.90 36.48 8.76
C LEU A 460 -7.38 37.72 8.01
N GLY A 461 -7.23 38.91 8.58
CA GLY A 461 -7.59 40.17 7.91
C GLY A 461 -6.81 40.40 6.62
N ILE A 462 -5.53 40.02 6.56
CA ILE A 462 -4.71 40.14 5.35
C ILE A 462 -5.10 39.10 4.30
N LEU A 463 -5.42 37.86 4.73
CA LEU A 463 -5.96 36.82 3.86
C LEU A 463 -7.29 37.26 3.23
N ASP A 464 -8.20 37.83 4.03
CA ASP A 464 -9.49 38.34 3.57
C ASP A 464 -9.31 39.50 2.58
N GLN A 465 -8.43 40.45 2.88
CA GLN A 465 -8.09 41.52 1.94
C GLN A 465 -7.53 40.99 0.62
N TRP A 466 -6.79 39.88 0.66
CA TRP A 466 -6.29 39.25 -0.55
C TRP A 466 -7.40 38.60 -1.37
N LEU A 467 -8.31 37.86 -0.72
CA LEU A 467 -9.42 37.14 -1.36
C LEU A 467 -10.49 38.06 -1.95
N HIS A 468 -10.67 39.28 -1.42
CA HIS A 468 -11.67 40.24 -1.89
C HIS A 468 -11.20 41.16 -3.03
N GLN A 469 -10.00 40.93 -3.59
CA GLN A 469 -9.54 41.72 -4.74
C GLN A 469 -10.36 41.43 -5.99
N GLU A 470 -10.53 42.45 -6.84
CA GLU A 470 -11.33 42.40 -8.07
C GLU A 470 -10.96 41.22 -9.00
N ASN A 471 -9.70 40.77 -8.96
CA ASN A 471 -9.19 39.65 -9.76
C ASN A 471 -8.69 38.46 -8.92
N ALA A 472 -9.10 38.35 -7.65
CA ALA A 472 -8.64 37.26 -6.79
C ALA A 472 -9.12 35.89 -7.29
N GLN A 473 -10.41 35.77 -7.64
CA GLN A 473 -11.05 34.51 -8.08
C GLN A 473 -10.44 33.94 -9.38
N SER A 474 -9.84 34.79 -10.23
CA SER A 474 -9.18 34.35 -11.46
C SER A 474 -7.70 33.98 -11.24
N ASN A 475 -7.18 34.16 -10.02
CA ASN A 475 -5.81 33.81 -9.66
C ASN A 475 -5.71 32.33 -9.28
N LYS A 476 -4.71 31.63 -9.82
CA LYS A 476 -4.43 30.22 -9.50
C LYS A 476 -4.15 29.93 -8.02
N ARG A 477 -3.98 30.97 -7.21
CA ARG A 477 -3.78 30.89 -5.75
C ARG A 477 -5.07 30.94 -4.94
N PHE A 478 -6.21 31.27 -5.56
CA PHE A 478 -7.45 31.60 -4.84
C PHE A 478 -7.88 30.50 -3.88
N ASP A 479 -8.08 29.28 -4.38
CA ASP A 479 -8.53 28.15 -3.56
C ASP A 479 -7.49 27.79 -2.48
N LEU A 480 -6.19 27.89 -2.80
CA LEU A 480 -5.13 27.61 -1.84
C LEU A 480 -5.06 28.64 -0.69
N VAL A 481 -5.38 29.91 -0.99
CA VAL A 481 -5.47 30.97 0.03
C VAL A 481 -6.73 30.80 0.89
N ILE A 482 -7.84 30.33 0.31
CA ILE A 482 -9.04 29.95 1.07
C ILE A 482 -8.70 28.85 2.08
N ILE A 483 -8.00 27.79 1.67
CA ILE A 483 -7.63 26.67 2.55
C ILE A 483 -6.80 27.16 3.74
N ILE A 484 -5.79 28.01 3.50
CA ILE A 484 -4.98 28.61 4.58
C ILE A 484 -5.86 29.41 5.55
N ARG A 485 -6.78 30.22 5.03
CA ARG A 485 -7.70 31.04 5.83
C ARG A 485 -8.64 30.18 6.67
N GLU A 486 -9.33 29.22 6.05
CA GLU A 486 -10.29 28.34 6.74
C GLU A 486 -9.60 27.52 7.82
N GLN A 487 -8.41 26.98 7.55
CA GLN A 487 -7.64 26.20 8.51
C GLN A 487 -7.15 27.06 9.70
N LEU A 488 -6.73 28.31 9.45
CA LEU A 488 -6.37 29.25 10.50
C LEU A 488 -7.58 29.67 11.34
N GLU A 489 -8.71 29.96 10.69
CA GLU A 489 -9.95 30.34 11.36
C GLU A 489 -10.47 29.20 12.25
N GLU A 490 -10.47 27.96 11.74
CA GLU A 490 -10.89 26.77 12.49
C GLU A 490 -9.99 26.54 13.71
N ALA A 491 -8.67 26.62 13.54
CA ALA A 491 -7.72 26.45 14.65
C ALA A 491 -7.92 27.49 15.75
N VAL A 492 -8.05 28.78 15.38
CA VAL A 492 -8.30 29.87 16.33
C VAL A 492 -9.65 29.70 17.02
N ARG A 493 -10.70 29.34 16.27
CA ARG A 493 -12.04 29.13 16.80
C ARG A 493 -12.09 27.97 17.80
N ALA A 494 -11.40 26.87 17.50
CA ALA A 494 -11.32 25.72 18.39
C ALA A 494 -10.56 26.06 19.69
N ALA A 495 -9.49 26.84 19.61
CA ALA A 495 -8.67 27.23 20.76
C ALA A 495 -9.30 28.35 21.63
N HIS A 496 -10.05 29.29 21.03
CA HIS A 496 -10.53 30.50 21.73
C HIS A 496 -12.05 30.68 21.77
N GLY A 497 -12.83 29.93 21.00
CA GLY A 497 -14.27 30.12 20.83
C GLY A 497 -14.64 30.88 19.55
N VAL A 498 -15.92 31.16 19.34
CA VAL A 498 -16.44 31.81 18.12
C VAL A 498 -15.81 33.20 17.95
N LEU A 499 -15.36 33.51 16.73
CA LEU A 499 -14.95 34.85 16.30
C LEU A 499 -16.21 35.69 16.15
N GLU A 500 -16.32 36.79 16.90
CA GLU A 500 -17.45 37.74 16.81
C GLU A 500 -17.37 38.62 15.57
#